data_AF-A0A495QFI1-F1
#
_entry.id   AF-A0A495QFI1-F1
#
_cell.length_a   1.000
_cell.length_b   1.000
_cell.length_c   1.000
_cell.angle_alpha   90.00
_cell.angle_beta   90.00
_cell.angle_gamma   90.00
#
_symmetry.space_group_name_H-M   'P 1'
#
loop_
_entity.id
_entity.type
_entity.pdbx_description
1 polymer ?
#
loop_
_entity_poly.entity_id
_entity_poly.type
_entity_poly.pdbx_seq_one_letter_code
_entity_poly.pdbx_strand_id
1 'polypeptide(L)'
;MPINDAITDRWLAQVLSKLGNTHSAVAARLRAAQVTGRPGDPCACPIARYVLARVRVHVPSGPVLVTVTDKVFVDIDAPSGDGYRSVSATVPEPVTEFITAFDYDDHEPPCLYGDLIEPGFA
;
A
#
# COMPACT_ATOMS: atom_id res chain seq x y z
N MET A 1 -19.44 -9.82 -15.76
CA MET A 1 -18.11 -9.21 -15.99
C MET A 1 -17.08 -10.23 -15.53
N PRO A 2 -16.12 -10.64 -16.37
CA PRO A 2 -15.06 -11.55 -15.93
C PRO A 2 -14.19 -10.81 -14.93
N ILE A 3 -13.67 -11.52 -13.95
CA ILE A 3 -12.83 -10.93 -12.91
C ILE A 3 -11.42 -10.71 -13.45
N ASN A 4 -11.17 -9.44 -13.75
CA ASN A 4 -9.92 -8.73 -13.48
C ASN A 4 -8.60 -9.45 -13.81
N ASP A 5 -8.42 -9.82 -15.07
CA ASP A 5 -7.08 -10.00 -15.67
C ASP A 5 -6.23 -8.72 -15.60
N ALA A 6 -6.83 -7.57 -15.28
CA ALA A 6 -6.15 -6.29 -15.12
C ALA A 6 -5.20 -6.23 -13.91
N ILE A 7 -5.54 -6.91 -12.80
CA ILE A 7 -4.69 -6.94 -11.61
C ILE A 7 -3.72 -8.11 -11.74
N THR A 8 -2.44 -7.79 -11.89
CA THR A 8 -1.33 -8.74 -12.08
C THR A 8 -0.11 -8.25 -11.29
N ASP A 9 0.89 -9.10 -11.11
CA ASP A 9 2.18 -8.73 -10.51
C ASP A 9 2.81 -7.51 -11.22
N ARG A 10 2.73 -7.48 -12.55
CA ARG A 10 3.22 -6.36 -13.37
C ARG A 10 2.44 -5.07 -13.11
N TRP A 11 1.12 -5.17 -13.01
CA TRP A 11 0.28 -4.02 -12.65
C TRP A 11 0.64 -3.49 -11.27
N LEU A 12 0.82 -4.37 -10.28
CA LEU A 12 1.17 -3.97 -8.92
C LEU A 12 2.55 -3.29 -8.88
N ALA A 13 3.54 -3.85 -9.56
CA ALA A 13 4.86 -3.23 -9.71
C ALA A 13 4.77 -1.82 -10.33
N GLN A 14 3.89 -1.62 -11.32
CA GLN A 14 3.65 -0.30 -11.92
C GLN A 14 2.92 0.67 -10.98
N VAL A 15 2.03 0.17 -10.12
CA VAL A 15 1.37 1.01 -9.09
C VAL A 15 2.42 1.52 -8.10
N LEU A 16 3.33 0.64 -7.66
CA LEU A 16 4.37 0.98 -6.70
C LEU A 16 5.41 1.93 -7.30
N SER A 17 5.85 1.72 -8.55
CA SER A 17 6.82 2.61 -9.20
C SER A 17 6.30 4.03 -9.44
N LYS A 18 4.98 4.21 -9.47
CA LYS A 18 4.33 5.53 -9.60
C LYS A 18 4.16 6.27 -8.27
N LEU A 19 4.58 5.70 -7.14
CA LEU A 19 4.55 6.39 -5.85
C LEU A 19 5.62 7.48 -5.78
N GLY A 20 6.80 7.21 -6.32
CA GLY A 20 7.92 8.14 -6.30
C GLY A 20 9.25 7.41 -6.43
N ASN A 21 10.30 8.17 -6.74
CA ASN A 21 11.68 7.68 -6.79
C ASN A 21 12.51 8.08 -5.56
N THR A 22 11.88 8.72 -4.57
CA THR A 22 12.44 9.03 -3.24
C THR A 22 11.38 8.80 -2.17
N HIS A 23 11.77 8.49 -0.94
CA HIS A 23 10.84 8.34 0.18
C HIS A 23 9.96 9.61 0.40
N SER A 24 10.51 10.81 0.17
CA SER A 24 9.78 12.07 0.26
C SER A 24 8.74 12.26 -0.86
N ALA A 25 9.02 11.78 -2.08
CA ALA A 25 8.07 11.78 -3.18
C ALA A 25 6.93 10.77 -2.91
N VAL A 26 7.25 9.61 -2.35
CA VAL A 26 6.25 8.62 -1.88
C VAL A 26 5.32 9.28 -0.86
N ALA A 27 5.86 9.91 0.17
CA ALA A 27 5.09 10.63 1.18
C ALA A 27 4.19 11.72 0.57
N ALA A 28 4.75 12.57 -0.32
CA ALA A 28 3.98 13.60 -1.01
C ALA A 28 2.83 13.02 -1.84
N ARG A 29 3.04 11.86 -2.47
CA ARG A 29 2.01 11.17 -3.24
C ARG A 29 0.90 10.61 -2.36
N LEU A 30 1.26 10.05 -1.20
CA LEU A 30 0.29 9.55 -0.21
C LEU A 30 -0.54 10.71 0.39
N ARG A 31 0.10 11.85 0.70
CA ARG A 31 -0.57 13.08 1.13
C ARG A 31 -1.57 13.57 0.08
N ALA A 32 -1.15 13.65 -1.17
CA ALA A 32 -2.01 14.06 -2.29
C ALA A 32 -3.18 13.09 -2.51
N ALA A 33 -3.00 11.82 -2.16
CA ALA A 33 -4.05 10.80 -2.18
C ALA A 33 -4.89 10.76 -0.90
N GLN A 34 -4.57 11.60 0.10
CA GLN A 34 -5.20 11.64 1.42
C GLN A 34 -5.19 10.28 2.13
N VAL A 35 -4.10 9.53 1.96
CA VAL A 35 -3.92 8.20 2.56
C VAL A 35 -3.09 8.34 3.82
N THR A 36 -3.67 7.96 4.95
CA THR A 36 -2.97 7.79 6.23
C THR A 36 -2.82 6.31 6.57
N GLY A 37 -1.94 5.96 7.51
CA GLY A 37 -1.76 4.59 7.96
C GLY A 37 -1.37 4.46 9.43
N ARG A 38 -1.08 3.24 9.86
CA ARG A 38 -0.67 2.94 11.24
C ARG A 38 0.75 2.39 11.24
N PRO A 39 1.68 3.00 11.99
CA PRO A 39 3.05 2.49 12.14
C PRO A 39 3.04 1.03 12.63
N GLY A 40 3.86 0.19 12.01
CA GLY A 40 4.06 -1.21 12.39
C GLY A 40 2.89 -2.16 12.07
N ASP A 41 1.84 -1.70 11.39
CA ASP A 41 0.73 -2.55 10.93
C ASP A 41 0.84 -2.81 9.41
N PRO A 42 1.22 -4.03 8.98
CA PRO A 42 1.39 -4.38 7.57
C PRO A 42 0.13 -4.23 6.71
N CYS A 43 -1.05 -4.30 7.32
CA CYS A 43 -2.36 -4.22 6.63
C CYS A 43 -2.93 -2.79 6.66
N ALA A 44 -2.54 -1.99 7.66
CA ALA A 44 -2.96 -0.61 7.82
C ALA A 44 -1.88 0.42 7.50
N CYS A 45 -0.72 0.01 6.98
CA CYS A 45 0.29 0.96 6.55
C CYS A 45 -0.21 1.81 5.36
N PRO A 46 0.34 3.03 5.15
CA PRO A 46 -0.12 3.92 4.08
C PRO A 46 -0.01 3.28 2.68
N ILE A 47 1.02 2.45 2.46
CA ILE A 47 1.23 1.76 1.18
C ILE A 47 0.13 0.71 0.94
N ALA A 48 -0.21 -0.10 1.95
CA ALA A 48 -1.27 -1.09 1.86
C ALA A 48 -2.61 -0.44 1.50
N ARG A 49 -2.95 0.66 2.18
CA ARG A 49 -4.18 1.44 1.94
C ARG A 49 -4.22 2.09 0.57
N TYR A 50 -3.09 2.65 0.12
CA TYR A 50 -2.98 3.22 -1.22
C TYR A 50 -3.21 2.16 -2.30
N VAL A 51 -2.56 0.99 -2.16
CA VAL A 51 -2.74 -0.12 -3.10
C VAL A 51 -4.17 -0.64 -3.06
N LEU A 52 -4.77 -0.80 -1.88
CA LEU A 52 -6.17 -1.20 -1.73
C LEU A 52 -7.10 -0.24 -2.47
N ALA A 53 -6.91 1.08 -2.34
CA ALA A 53 -7.69 2.07 -3.07
C ALA A 53 -7.58 1.92 -4.60
N ARG A 54 -6.38 1.56 -5.11
CA ARG A 54 -6.17 1.26 -6.54
C ARG A 54 -6.84 -0.04 -6.97
N VAL A 55 -6.78 -1.08 -6.14
CA VAL A 55 -7.46 -2.36 -6.39
C VAL A 55 -8.98 -2.15 -6.48
N ARG A 56 -9.55 -1.32 -5.60
CA ARG A 56 -11.00 -1.03 -5.56
C ARG A 56 -11.56 -0.36 -6.82
N VAL A 57 -10.72 0.26 -7.65
CA VAL A 57 -11.14 0.77 -8.98
C VAL A 57 -11.50 -0.38 -9.93
N HIS A 58 -10.83 -1.52 -9.80
CA HIS A 58 -11.05 -2.70 -10.63
C HIS A 58 -11.98 -3.72 -9.93
N VAL A 59 -11.87 -3.85 -8.61
CA VAL A 59 -12.66 -4.77 -7.77
C VAL A 59 -13.51 -3.94 -6.78
N PRO A 60 -14.62 -3.34 -7.25
CA PRO A 60 -15.41 -2.42 -6.42
C PRO A 60 -16.08 -3.10 -5.23
N SER A 61 -16.33 -4.41 -5.32
CA SER A 61 -16.98 -5.21 -4.27
C SER A 61 -16.24 -6.51 -4.01
N GLY A 62 -16.41 -7.07 -2.81
CA GLY A 62 -15.83 -8.35 -2.40
C GLY A 62 -14.61 -8.19 -1.46
N PRO A 63 -14.20 -9.27 -0.78
CA PRO A 63 -13.01 -9.24 0.08
C PRO A 63 -11.73 -8.98 -0.73
N VAL A 64 -10.94 -8.03 -0.26
CA VAL A 64 -9.59 -7.74 -0.75
C VAL A 64 -8.72 -7.47 0.47
N LEU A 65 -7.62 -8.20 0.60
CA LEU A 65 -6.59 -7.97 1.61
C LEU A 65 -5.33 -7.47 0.92
N VAL A 66 -4.71 -6.43 1.48
CA VAL A 66 -3.41 -5.94 1.03
C VAL A 66 -2.47 -5.94 2.22
N THR A 67 -1.32 -6.57 2.05
CA THR A 67 -0.31 -6.71 3.10
C THR A 67 1.04 -6.23 2.57
N VAL A 68 1.76 -5.45 3.37
CA VAL A 68 3.07 -4.92 3.00
C VAL A 68 4.13 -5.41 3.99
N THR A 69 5.06 -6.21 3.49
CA THR A 69 6.26 -6.69 4.18
C THR A 69 7.49 -6.32 3.35
N ASP A 70 8.43 -7.24 3.15
CA ASP A 70 9.43 -7.21 2.07
C ASP A 70 8.82 -7.18 0.66
N LYS A 71 7.55 -7.58 0.53
CA LYS A 71 6.73 -7.52 -0.70
C LYS A 71 5.37 -6.91 -0.40
N VAL A 72 4.72 -6.42 -1.45
CA VAL A 72 3.29 -6.11 -1.39
C VAL A 72 2.52 -7.31 -1.93
N PHE A 73 1.61 -7.82 -1.13
CA PHE A 73 0.66 -8.87 -1.50
C PHE A 73 -0.74 -8.27 -1.62
N VAL A 74 -1.49 -8.70 -2.63
CA VAL A 74 -2.91 -8.38 -2.79
C VAL A 74 -3.66 -9.70 -2.99
N ASP A 75 -4.47 -10.07 -2.01
CA ASP A 75 -5.34 -11.23 -2.06
C ASP A 75 -6.76 -10.79 -2.39
N ILE A 76 -7.31 -11.34 -3.48
CA ILE A 76 -8.64 -11.00 -3.99
C ILE A 76 -9.48 -12.27 -3.97
N ASP A 77 -10.63 -12.22 -3.31
CA ASP A 77 -11.56 -13.34 -3.27
C ASP A 77 -12.13 -13.63 -4.68
N ALA A 78 -12.09 -14.91 -5.09
CA ALA A 78 -12.67 -15.34 -6.35
C ALA A 78 -14.14 -15.76 -6.12
N PRO A 79 -15.12 -15.09 -6.73
CA PRO A 79 -16.54 -15.41 -6.54
C PRO A 79 -16.99 -16.74 -7.15
N SER A 80 -16.10 -17.47 -7.84
CA SER A 80 -16.35 -18.84 -8.30
C SER A 80 -16.12 -19.91 -7.22
N GLY A 81 -15.65 -19.54 -6.02
CA GLY A 81 -15.35 -20.51 -4.96
C GLY A 81 -14.00 -21.21 -5.12
N ASP A 82 -13.17 -20.75 -6.06
CA ASP A 82 -11.80 -21.26 -6.31
C ASP A 82 -10.77 -20.75 -5.29
N GLY A 83 -11.23 -20.09 -4.21
CA GLY A 83 -10.39 -19.51 -3.17
C GLY A 83 -9.94 -18.08 -3.49
N TYR A 84 -8.75 -17.71 -3.02
CA TYR A 84 -8.19 -16.38 -3.21
C TYR A 84 -7.18 -16.37 -4.37
N ARG A 85 -7.22 -15.33 -5.18
CA ARG A 85 -6.15 -15.01 -6.12
C ARG A 85 -5.19 -14.02 -5.45
N SER A 86 -3.94 -14.43 -5.31
CA SER A 86 -2.86 -13.58 -4.80
C SER A 86 -2.03 -13.01 -5.95
N VAL A 87 -1.73 -11.71 -5.90
CA VAL A 87 -0.70 -11.07 -6.73
C VAL A 87 0.34 -10.44 -5.83
N SER A 88 1.60 -10.40 -6.28
CA SER A 88 2.68 -9.84 -5.48
C SER A 88 3.68 -9.03 -6.29
N ALA A 89 4.31 -8.05 -5.64
CA ALA A 89 5.41 -7.30 -6.23
C ALA A 89 6.43 -6.95 -5.15
N THR A 90 7.71 -6.92 -5.54
CA THR A 90 8.79 -6.41 -4.70
C THR A 90 8.56 -4.94 -4.38
N VAL A 91 8.77 -4.56 -3.13
CA VAL A 91 8.72 -3.16 -2.70
C VAL A 91 9.92 -2.42 -3.30
N PRO A 92 9.72 -1.33 -4.08
CA PRO A 92 10.83 -0.50 -4.55
C PRO A 92 11.58 0.14 -3.38
N GLU A 93 12.89 0.31 -3.50
CA GLU A 93 13.74 0.90 -2.44
C GLU A 93 13.19 2.22 -1.84
N PRO A 94 12.72 3.21 -2.62
CA PRO A 94 12.12 4.42 -2.05
C PRO A 94 10.87 4.18 -1.20
N VAL A 95 10.12 3.12 -1.49
CA VAL A 95 8.94 2.71 -0.73
C VAL A 95 9.37 2.00 0.55
N THR A 96 10.42 1.18 0.49
CA THR A 96 11.02 0.55 1.68
C THR A 96 11.56 1.61 2.63
N GLU A 97 12.35 2.58 2.14
CA GLU A 97 12.86 3.69 2.93
C GLU A 97 11.72 4.48 3.60
N PHE A 98 10.65 4.75 2.85
CA PHE A 98 9.46 5.39 3.41
C PHE A 98 8.83 4.56 4.53
N ILE A 99 8.59 3.26 4.31
CA ILE A 99 7.96 2.38 5.32
C ILE A 99 8.84 2.32 6.58
N THR A 100 10.15 2.13 6.43
CA THR A 100 11.08 2.11 7.56
C THR A 100 11.03 3.43 8.33
N ALA A 101 11.10 4.57 7.65
CA ALA A 101 11.06 5.86 8.33
C ALA A 101 9.67 6.20 8.90
N PHE A 102 8.59 5.64 8.36
CA PHE A 102 7.23 5.79 8.88
C PHE A 102 6.98 4.90 10.11
N ASP A 103 7.47 3.66 10.09
CA ASP A 103 7.30 2.69 11.19
C ASP A 103 8.22 2.99 12.38
N TYR A 104 9.42 3.48 12.09
CA TYR A 104 10.47 3.79 13.06
C TYR A 104 10.76 5.30 13.09
N ASP A 105 9.74 6.16 13.01
CA ASP A 105 9.90 7.61 13.24
C ASP A 105 10.27 7.89 14.71
N ASP A 106 11.44 7.36 15.12
CA ASP A 106 12.11 7.40 16.43
C ASP A 106 13.30 8.37 16.39
N HIS A 107 13.22 9.39 15.53
CA HIS A 107 14.30 10.35 15.38
C HIS A 107 13.73 11.74 15.66
N GLU A 108 14.25 12.32 16.74
CA GLU A 108 13.92 13.61 17.38
C GLU A 108 13.09 14.60 16.54
N PRO A 109 12.11 15.28 17.16
CA PRO A 109 11.25 16.22 16.45
C PRO A 109 12.05 17.19 15.55
N PRO A 110 11.54 17.45 14.33
CA PRO A 110 10.17 17.15 13.89
C PRO A 110 10.00 15.76 13.22
N CYS A 111 8.95 15.03 13.63
CA CYS A 111 8.48 13.79 12.98
C CYS A 111 8.18 14.06 11.50
N LEU A 112 8.81 13.31 10.60
CA LEU A 112 8.78 13.60 9.16
C LEU A 112 7.44 13.24 8.50
N TYR A 113 6.72 12.27 9.08
CA TYR A 113 5.50 11.72 8.51
C TYR A 113 4.32 11.67 9.49
N GLY A 114 4.37 12.45 10.58
CA GLY A 114 3.29 12.49 11.56
C GLY A 114 1.92 12.83 10.95
N ASP A 115 1.88 13.59 9.85
CA ASP A 115 0.66 13.91 9.12
C ASP A 115 0.09 12.76 8.27
N LEU A 116 0.87 11.70 8.04
CA LEU A 116 0.45 10.46 7.39
C LEU A 116 0.03 9.38 8.39
N ILE A 117 0.17 9.63 9.70
CA ILE A 117 -0.30 8.72 10.74
C ILE A 117 -1.81 8.94 10.97
N GLU A 118 -2.55 7.84 11.08
CA GLU A 118 -3.98 7.88 11.37
C GLU A 118 -4.24 8.59 12.73
N PRO A 119 -5.27 9.46 12.82
CA PRO A 119 -5.62 10.12 14.07
C PRO A 119 -5.85 9.10 15.20
N GLY A 120 -5.21 9.33 16.35
CA GLY A 120 -5.24 8.43 17.50
C GLY A 120 -4.11 7.39 17.54
N PHE A 121 -3.23 7.37 16.53
CA PHE A 121 -2.01 6.57 16.49
C PHE A 121 -0.73 7.42 16.33
N ALA A 122 -0.87 8.76 16.32
CA ALA A 122 0.20 9.74 16.22
C ALA A 122 0.75 10.14 17.60
#